data_AF-A0A2T6ADL7-F1
#
_entry.id   AF-A0A2T6ADL7-F1
#
_cell.length_a   1.000
_cell.length_b   1.000
_cell.length_c   1.000
_cell.angle_alpha   90.00
_cell.angle_beta   90.00
_cell.angle_gamma   90.00
#
_symmetry.space_group_name_H-M   'P 1'
#
loop_
_entity.id
_entity.type
_entity.pdbx_description
1 polymer ?
#
loop_
_entity_poly.entity_id
_entity_poly.type
_entity_poly.pdbx_seq_one_letter_code
_entity_poly.pdbx_strand_id
1 'polypeptide(L)' 'MIMITAFVGGAGWGARLAKKRGGNRLDIAHYATGFAVAFGLLGFIVTIILERVAG' A
#
# COMPACT_ATOMS: atom_id res chain seq x y z
N MET A 1 1.98 -14.15 2.13
CA MET A 1 2.64 -12.85 2.41
C MET A 1 2.21 -11.72 1.46
N ILE A 2 1.32 -11.95 0.48
CA ILE A 2 0.94 -10.99 -0.57
C ILE A 2 0.45 -9.64 0.00
N MET A 3 -0.47 -9.67 0.96
CA MET A 3 -0.98 -8.47 1.62
C MET A 3 0.12 -7.64 2.28
N ILE A 4 1.07 -8.27 2.99
CA ILE A 4 2.17 -7.57 3.66
C ILE A 4 3.11 -6.92 2.63
N THR A 5 3.43 -7.62 1.55
CA THR A 5 4.24 -7.05 0.45
C THR A 5 3.55 -5.86 -0.20
N ALA A 6 2.23 -5.97 -0.45
CA ALA A 6 1.44 -4.87 -1.01
C ALA A 6 1.39 -3.68 -0.04
N PHE A 7 1.15 -3.91 1.25
CA PHE A 7 1.12 -2.88 2.29
C PHE A 7 2.44 -2.09 2.36
N VAL A 8 3.57 -2.78 2.46
CA VAL A 8 4.90 -2.13 2.53
C VAL A 8 5.24 -1.44 1.21
N GLY A 9 4.90 -2.06 0.07
CA GLY A 9 5.08 -1.45 -1.25
C GLY A 9 4.25 -0.17 -1.42
N GLY A 10 3.00 -0.19 -0.98
CA GLY A 10 2.10 0.97 -0.93
C GLY A 10 2.67 2.08 -0.07
N ALA A 11 3.11 1.77 1.15
CA ALA A 11 3.75 2.74 2.05
C ALA A 11 4.93 3.45 1.39
N GLY A 12 5.83 2.68 0.78
CA GLY A 12 6.99 3.20 0.07
C GLY A 12 6.63 4.06 -1.14
N TRP A 13 5.62 3.65 -1.93
CA TRP A 13 5.15 4.43 -3.07
C TRP A 13 4.49 5.74 -2.65
N GLY A 14 3.60 5.70 -1.66
CA GLY A 14 2.94 6.90 -1.11
C GLY A 14 3.95 7.91 -0.57
N ALA A 15 4.92 7.44 0.23
CA ALA A 15 5.99 8.29 0.74
C ALA A 15 6.81 8.95 -0.38
N ARG A 16 7.19 8.17 -1.41
CA ARG A 16 7.93 8.68 -2.59
C ARG A 16 7.12 9.70 -3.37
N LEU A 17 5.82 9.46 -3.55
CA LEU A 17 4.92 10.35 -4.28
C LEU A 17 4.77 11.70 -3.56
N ALA A 18 4.54 11.70 -2.26
CA ALA A 18 4.47 12.92 -1.44
C ALA A 18 5.79 13.69 -1.48
N LYS A 19 6.93 12.99 -1.34
CA LYS A 19 8.26 13.60 -1.44
C LYS A 19 8.48 14.25 -2.82
N LYS A 20 8.09 13.58 -3.90
CA LYS A 20 8.20 14.11 -5.28
C LYS A 20 7.32 15.34 -5.49
N ARG A 21 6.21 15.45 -4.76
CA ARG A 21 5.30 16.61 -4.78
C ARG A 21 5.72 17.74 -3.84
N GLY A 22 6.87 17.63 -3.16
CA GLY A 22 7.36 18.64 -2.23
C GLY A 22 6.62 18.70 -0.88
N GLY A 23 5.90 17.63 -0.52
CA GLY A 23 5.18 17.55 0.75
C GLY A 23 6.12 17.54 1.96
N ASN A 24 5.63 18.05 3.10
CA ASN A 24 6.39 18.06 4.34
C ASN A 24 6.44 16.66 4.99
N ARG A 25 7.07 16.52 6.16
CA ARG A 25 7.20 15.22 6.85
C ARG A 25 5.85 14.58 7.21
N LEU A 26 4.86 15.40 7.59
CA LEU A 26 3.50 14.95 7.91
C LEU A 26 2.74 14.53 6.64
N ASP A 27 2.91 15.25 5.54
CA ASP A 27 2.30 14.87 4.25
C ASP A 27 2.85 13.53 3.77
N ILE A 28 4.16 13.34 3.89
CA ILE A 28 4.82 12.07 3.56
C ILE A 28 4.28 10.93 4.43
N ALA A 29 4.13 11.15 5.74
CA ALA A 29 3.60 10.14 6.65
C ALA A 29 2.13 9.80 6.35
N HIS A 30 1.31 10.80 6.02
CA HIS A 30 -0.09 10.60 5.67
C HIS A 30 -0.23 9.84 4.36
N TYR A 31 0.51 10.24 3.31
CA TYR A 31 0.52 9.52 2.03
C TYR A 31 1.05 8.09 2.17
N ALA A 32 2.12 7.89 2.95
CA ALA A 32 2.63 6.56 3.21
C ALA A 32 1.55 5.69 3.86
N THR A 33 0.90 6.17 4.92
CA THR A 33 -0.16 5.44 5.63
C THR A 33 -1.35 5.15 4.72
N GLY A 34 -1.84 6.16 4.00
CA GLY A 34 -2.98 6.02 3.09
C GLY A 34 -2.73 5.00 1.98
N PHE A 35 -1.56 5.06 1.33
CA PHE A 35 -1.20 4.09 0.30
C PHE A 35 -0.92 2.69 0.87
N ALA A 36 -0.36 2.60 2.09
CA ALA A 36 -0.15 1.32 2.75
C ALA A 36 -1.47 0.59 2.97
N VAL A 37 -2.48 1.29 3.50
CA VAL A 37 -3.83 0.75 3.72
C VAL A 37 -4.48 0.36 2.39
N ALA A 38 -4.46 1.26 1.39
CA ALA A 38 -5.07 0.98 0.09
C ALA A 38 -4.47 -0.26 -0.60
N PHE A 39 -3.14 -0.36 -0.64
CA PHE A 39 -2.47 -1.50 -1.24
C PHE A 39 -2.60 -2.77 -0.39
N GLY A 40 -2.58 -2.65 0.94
CA GLY A 40 -2.81 -3.78 1.84
C GLY A 40 -4.19 -4.38 1.63
N LEU A 41 -5.23 -3.56 1.51
CA LEU A 41 -6.59 -4.00 1.19
C LEU A 41 -6.68 -4.65 -0.20
N LEU A 42 -6.04 -4.07 -1.22
CA LEU A 42 -5.96 -4.69 -2.55
C LEU A 42 -5.28 -6.07 -2.48
N GLY A 43 -4.14 -6.17 -1.79
CA GLY A 43 -3.42 -7.44 -1.62
C GLY A 43 -4.23 -8.48 -0.84
N PHE A 44 -5.02 -8.06 0.16
CA PHE A 44 -5.94 -8.93 0.88
C PHE A 44 -7.04 -9.49 -0.04
N ILE A 45 -7.70 -8.62 -0.80
CA ILE A 45 -8.74 -9.03 -1.75
C ILE A 45 -8.18 -9.99 -2.81
N VAL A 46 -7.00 -9.67 -3.37
CA VAL A 46 -6.31 -10.54 -4.33
C VAL A 46 -6.01 -11.90 -3.70
N THR A 47 -5.58 -11.94 -2.44
CA THR A 47 -5.31 -13.20 -1.73
C THR A 47 -6.58 -14.04 -1.64
N ILE A 48 -7.71 -13.46 -1.22
CA ILE A 48 -9.00 -14.15 -1.16
C ILE A 48 -9.39 -14.69 -2.54
N ILE A 49 -9.33 -13.86 -3.59
CA ILE A 49 -9.71 -14.30 -4.94
C ILE A 49 -8.86 -15.49 -5.38
N LEU A 50 -7.55 -15.43 -5.17
CA LEU A 50 -6.64 -16.51 -5.52
C LEU A 50 -6.98 -17.79 -4.75
N GLU A 51 -7.22 -17.70 -3.44
CA GLU A 51 -7.64 -18.85 -2.64
C GLU A 51 -8.99 -19.43 -3.08
N ARG A 52 -9.92 -18.61 -3.56
CA ARG A 52 -11.27 -19.05 -3.97
C ARG A 52 -11.33 -19.60 -5.40
N VAL A 53 -10.38 -19.23 -6.25
CA VAL A 53 -10.32 -19.66 -7.66
C VAL A 53 -9.33 -20.81 -7.86
N ALA A 54 -8.22 -20.83 -7.12
CA ALA A 54 -7.16 -21.82 -7.27
C ALA A 54 -7.20 -22.95 -6.22
N GLY A 55 -8.07 -22.84 -5.21
CA GLY A 55 -8.31 -23.86 -4.18
C GLY A 55 -9.68 -24.50 -4.32
#